data_AF-A0A434BSM6-F1
#
_entry.id   AF-A0A434BSM6-F1
#
_cell.length_a   1.000
_cell.length_b   1.000
_cell.length_c   1.000
_cell.angle_alpha   90.00
_cell.angle_beta   90.00
_cell.angle_gamma   90.00
#
_symmetry.space_group_name_H-M   'P 1'
#
loop_
_entity.id
_entity.type
_entity.pdbx_description
1 polymer ?
#
loop_
_entity_poly.entity_id
_entity_poly.type
_entity_poly.pdbx_seq_one_letter_code
_entity_poly.pdbx_strand_id
1 'polypeptide(L)'
;KRMIVETVGVEGTDAGGTGRDETESRTEDLAVSPSQTREIFTEGEWRTSPIFRREALKPGNRVAGPALIIEPNQTIVIEPGWLAEITARNHVLLRRVEKKRRQAALGTEADPVMLEVFNNLFMSIAEQMGVTLQNTAYSVNIKERLDFSCAVFDRHGALVANAPHMPVHLGSMDRSVETIIRLNSGDIHPGDVFALNAPYNGGTHLPDITVVTPVFSLPLEGRVAAQRPGGVLSE
;
A
#
# COMPACT_ATOMS: atom_id res chain seq x y z
N LYS A 1 39.33 9.47 -17.23
CA LYS A 1 38.32 8.40 -16.96
C LYS A 1 37.36 8.35 -18.15
N ARG A 2 37.13 7.17 -18.74
CA ARG A 2 36.16 6.99 -19.85
C ARG A 2 34.75 6.91 -19.25
N MET A 3 33.81 7.69 -19.79
CA MET A 3 32.37 7.52 -19.49
C MET A 3 31.76 6.56 -20.50
N ILE A 4 30.96 5.63 -20.01
CA ILE A 4 30.12 4.75 -20.83
C ILE A 4 28.69 5.24 -20.63
N VAL A 5 28.04 5.66 -21.72
CA VAL A 5 26.64 6.09 -21.72
C VAL A 5 25.83 4.91 -22.22
N GLU A 6 25.01 4.34 -21.34
CA GLU A 6 24.22 3.13 -21.61
C GLU A 6 22.98 3.43 -22.46
N THR A 7 22.36 4.60 -22.31
CA THR A 7 21.21 5.02 -23.11
C THR A 7 21.12 6.54 -23.19
N VAL A 8 20.71 7.05 -24.35
CA VAL A 8 20.31 8.44 -24.56
C VAL A 8 18.89 8.44 -25.14
N GLY A 9 17.98 9.12 -24.45
CA GLY A 9 16.62 9.35 -24.94
C GLY A 9 16.50 10.79 -25.45
N VAL A 10 15.84 10.95 -26.60
CA VAL A 10 15.42 12.25 -27.12
C VAL A 10 13.91 12.19 -27.31
N GLU A 11 13.19 13.09 -26.65
CA GLU A 11 11.76 13.27 -26.85
C GLU A 11 11.55 14.59 -27.60
N GLY A 12 10.85 14.51 -28.73
CA GLY A 12 10.42 15.66 -29.51
C GLY A 12 8.90 15.73 -29.49
N THR A 13 8.36 16.90 -29.14
CA THR A 13 6.92 17.15 -29.19
C THR A 13 6.64 18.13 -30.32
N ASP A 14 5.74 17.78 -31.22
CA ASP A 14 5.19 18.69 -32.21
C ASP A 14 3.94 19.36 -31.63
N ALA A 15 3.88 20.69 -31.68
CA ALA A 15 2.70 21.47 -31.25
C ALA A 15 1.63 21.55 -32.36
N GLY A 16 1.69 20.68 -33.37
CA GLY A 16 0.81 20.61 -34.55
C GLY A 16 -0.67 20.30 -34.30
N GLY A 17 -1.14 20.39 -33.06
CA GLY A 17 -2.55 20.44 -32.75
C GLY A 17 -2.79 21.53 -31.71
N THR A 18 -3.35 22.66 -32.11
CA THR A 18 -4.09 23.48 -31.15
C THR A 18 -5.14 22.55 -30.56
N GLY A 19 -4.92 22.09 -29.33
CA GLY A 19 -5.92 21.32 -28.60
C GLY A 19 -7.25 22.05 -28.73
N ARG A 20 -8.34 21.32 -28.96
CA ARG A 20 -9.66 21.93 -28.94
C ARG A 20 -9.81 22.56 -27.55
N ASP A 21 -9.64 23.87 -27.47
CA ASP A 21 -9.82 24.59 -26.22
C ASP A 21 -11.28 24.38 -25.82
N GLU A 22 -11.47 23.63 -24.74
CA GLU A 22 -12.79 23.36 -24.20
C GLU A 22 -13.42 24.69 -23.80
N THR A 23 -14.54 25.03 -24.45
CA THR A 23 -15.19 26.32 -24.22
C THR A 23 -15.78 26.37 -22.82
N GLU A 24 -15.38 27.39 -22.04
CA GLU A 24 -15.93 27.61 -20.70
C GLU A 24 -17.30 28.27 -20.79
N SER A 25 -18.29 27.62 -20.18
CA SER A 25 -19.65 28.13 -20.03
C SER A 25 -19.79 28.93 -18.74
N ARG A 26 -20.73 29.89 -18.74
CA ARG A 26 -21.12 30.60 -17.50
C ARG A 26 -21.72 29.59 -16.51
N THR A 27 -21.31 29.68 -15.25
CA THR A 27 -21.84 28.87 -14.16
C THR A 27 -23.01 29.57 -13.50
N GLU A 28 -24.08 28.84 -13.23
CA GLU A 28 -25.24 29.32 -12.47
C GLU A 28 -25.44 28.41 -11.26
N ASP A 29 -25.52 28.99 -10.05
CA ASP A 29 -25.81 28.24 -8.83
C ASP A 29 -27.32 28.04 -8.71
N LEU A 30 -27.84 27.12 -9.51
CA LEU A 30 -29.25 26.76 -9.55
C LEU A 30 -29.50 25.47 -8.78
N ALA A 31 -30.51 25.48 -7.92
CA ALA A 31 -31.05 24.26 -7.33
C ALA A 31 -31.60 23.35 -8.45
N VAL A 32 -31.16 22.10 -8.48
CA VAL A 32 -31.65 21.12 -9.45
C VAL A 32 -32.59 20.12 -8.78
N SER A 33 -33.73 19.87 -9.43
CA SER A 33 -34.70 18.88 -8.97
C SER A 33 -34.30 17.47 -9.45
N PRO A 34 -34.42 16.45 -8.59
CA PRO A 34 -34.18 15.08 -9.00
C PRO A 34 -35.23 14.62 -10.02
N SER A 35 -34.83 13.76 -10.94
CA SER A 35 -35.75 13.16 -11.91
C SER A 35 -36.61 12.06 -11.28
N GLN A 36 -36.06 11.34 -10.29
CA GLN A 36 -36.73 10.31 -9.50
C GLN A 36 -35.89 9.99 -8.26
N THR A 37 -36.40 9.13 -7.38
CA THR A 37 -35.69 8.59 -6.22
C THR A 37 -35.65 7.06 -6.27
N ARG A 38 -34.56 6.45 -5.82
CA ARG A 38 -34.41 4.98 -5.68
C ARG A 38 -33.68 4.63 -4.40
N GLU A 39 -33.92 3.42 -3.90
CA GLU A 39 -33.11 2.86 -2.83
C GLU A 39 -31.76 2.39 -3.39
N ILE A 40 -30.68 2.81 -2.73
CA ILE A 40 -29.33 2.32 -2.98
C ILE A 40 -28.74 1.81 -1.67
N PHE A 41 -27.85 0.82 -1.75
CA PHE A 41 -27.11 0.33 -0.61
C PHE A 41 -25.73 1.00 -0.56
N THR A 42 -25.47 1.79 0.48
CA THR A 42 -24.21 2.53 0.68
C THR A 42 -23.88 2.61 2.17
N GLU A 43 -22.59 2.57 2.51
CA GLU A 43 -22.08 2.57 3.90
C GLU A 43 -22.73 1.50 4.82
N GLY A 44 -23.19 0.38 4.25
CA GLY A 44 -23.79 -0.73 5.00
C GLY A 44 -25.30 -0.60 5.24
N GLU A 45 -25.96 0.44 4.72
CA GLU A 45 -27.39 0.69 4.91
C GLU A 45 -28.10 0.99 3.59
N TRP A 46 -29.39 0.63 3.50
CA TRP A 46 -30.26 1.07 2.42
C TRP A 46 -30.67 2.54 2.63
N ARG A 47 -30.47 3.37 1.61
CA ARG A 47 -30.80 4.81 1.64
C ARG A 47 -31.58 5.21 0.40
N THR A 48 -32.70 5.91 0.60
CA THR A 48 -33.43 6.56 -0.50
C THR A 48 -32.61 7.71 -1.05
N SER A 49 -32.21 7.61 -2.31
CA SER A 49 -31.29 8.56 -2.96
C SER A 49 -31.89 9.16 -4.22
N PRO A 50 -31.70 10.48 -4.46
CA PRO A 50 -32.13 11.14 -5.68
C PRO A 50 -31.31 10.68 -6.89
N ILE A 51 -32.00 10.60 -8.04
CA ILE A 51 -31.41 10.33 -9.35
C ILE A 51 -31.51 11.59 -10.21
N PHE A 52 -30.37 12.05 -10.72
CA PHE A 52 -30.27 13.14 -11.67
C PHE A 52 -29.93 12.59 -13.05
N ARG A 53 -30.59 13.12 -14.09
CA ARG A 53 -30.19 12.87 -15.48
C ARG A 53 -29.10 13.88 -15.81
N ARG A 54 -27.96 13.43 -16.32
CA ARG A 54 -26.82 14.31 -16.64
C ARG A 54 -27.20 15.44 -17.60
N GLU A 55 -28.05 15.16 -18.56
CA GLU A 55 -28.61 16.08 -19.55
C GLU A 55 -29.45 17.22 -18.94
N ALA A 56 -29.96 17.05 -17.72
CA ALA A 56 -30.66 18.10 -16.98
C ALA A 56 -29.72 18.96 -16.12
N LEU A 57 -28.45 18.55 -15.94
CA LEU A 57 -27.47 19.28 -15.13
C LEU A 57 -26.70 20.29 -15.98
N LYS A 58 -26.65 21.53 -15.52
CA LYS A 58 -25.93 22.65 -16.14
C LYS A 58 -24.63 22.98 -15.40
N PRO A 59 -23.66 23.62 -16.06
CA PRO A 59 -22.49 24.19 -15.41
C PRO A 59 -22.85 25.04 -14.17
N GLY A 60 -22.23 24.72 -13.04
CA GLY A 60 -22.52 25.31 -11.73
C GLY A 60 -23.37 24.42 -10.81
N ASN A 61 -24.13 23.46 -11.34
CA ASN A 61 -24.94 22.59 -10.48
C ASN A 61 -24.10 21.70 -9.58
N ARG A 62 -24.60 21.49 -8.37
CA ARG A 62 -23.98 20.70 -7.31
C ARG A 62 -24.93 19.62 -6.80
N VAL A 63 -24.43 18.40 -6.66
CA VAL A 63 -25.18 17.24 -6.20
C VAL A 63 -24.42 16.61 -5.03
N ALA A 64 -24.98 16.71 -3.82
CA ALA A 64 -24.43 16.06 -2.64
C ALA A 64 -24.84 14.58 -2.61
N GLY A 65 -23.93 13.70 -2.19
CA GLY A 65 -24.24 12.30 -1.93
C GLY A 65 -25.05 12.09 -0.65
N PRO A 66 -25.77 10.97 -0.49
CA PRO A 66 -25.87 9.86 -1.44
C PRO A 66 -26.78 10.19 -2.64
N ALA A 67 -26.30 10.03 -3.86
CA ALA A 67 -27.06 10.33 -5.09
C ALA A 67 -26.54 9.56 -6.30
N LEU A 68 -27.34 9.51 -7.37
CA LEU A 68 -26.95 8.93 -8.66
C LEU A 68 -27.05 9.99 -9.77
N ILE A 69 -26.05 10.06 -10.64
CA ILE A 69 -26.12 10.80 -11.90
C ILE A 69 -26.10 9.78 -13.03
N ILE A 70 -27.17 9.74 -13.83
CA ILE A 70 -27.31 8.79 -14.94
C ILE A 70 -27.05 9.51 -16.26
N GLU A 71 -26.15 8.93 -17.05
CA GLU A 71 -25.81 9.31 -18.42
C GLU A 71 -26.27 8.22 -19.39
N PRO A 72 -26.33 8.50 -20.71
CA PRO A 72 -26.65 7.48 -21.70
C PRO A 72 -25.73 6.26 -21.69
N ASN A 73 -24.46 6.43 -21.27
CA ASN A 73 -23.41 5.41 -21.31
C ASN A 73 -22.77 5.08 -19.96
N GLN A 74 -23.13 5.78 -18.87
CA GLN A 74 -22.56 5.54 -17.54
C GLN A 74 -23.52 5.93 -16.42
N THR A 75 -23.27 5.41 -15.22
CA THR A 75 -23.96 5.84 -13.99
C THR A 75 -22.90 6.19 -12.96
N ILE A 76 -22.93 7.44 -12.49
CA ILE A 76 -22.00 7.96 -11.50
C ILE A 76 -22.69 7.89 -10.14
N VAL A 77 -22.08 7.16 -9.21
CA VAL A 77 -22.54 7.07 -7.81
C VAL A 77 -21.83 8.13 -6.98
N ILE A 78 -22.60 8.98 -6.32
CA ILE A 78 -22.09 9.97 -5.37
C ILE A 78 -22.27 9.41 -3.98
N GLU A 79 -21.20 8.91 -3.39
CA GLU A 79 -21.20 8.34 -2.03
C GLU A 79 -21.46 9.42 -0.97
N PRO A 80 -21.96 9.06 0.23
CA PRO A 80 -22.05 9.97 1.37
C PRO A 80 -20.73 10.73 1.64
N GLY A 81 -20.84 12.02 1.93
CA GLY A 81 -19.70 12.90 2.15
C GLY A 81 -18.92 13.31 0.89
N TRP A 82 -19.43 12.98 -0.30
CA TRP A 82 -18.95 13.49 -1.58
C TRP A 82 -19.92 14.50 -2.20
N LEU A 83 -19.36 15.40 -3.01
CA LEU A 83 -20.07 16.41 -3.79
C LEU A 83 -19.66 16.27 -5.25
N ALA A 84 -20.64 16.10 -6.13
CA ALA A 84 -20.47 16.31 -7.57
C ALA A 84 -20.73 17.78 -7.93
N GLU A 85 -19.86 18.33 -8.77
CA GLU A 85 -19.99 19.68 -9.33
C GLU A 85 -19.86 19.61 -10.85
N ILE A 86 -20.80 20.22 -11.59
CA ILE A 86 -20.65 20.40 -13.03
C ILE A 86 -19.80 21.64 -13.27
N THR A 87 -18.58 21.47 -13.79
CA THR A 87 -17.65 22.58 -14.00
C THR A 87 -18.08 23.48 -15.18
N ALA A 88 -17.42 24.64 -15.33
CA ALA A 88 -17.61 25.53 -16.49
C ALA A 88 -17.37 24.82 -17.84
N ARG A 89 -16.49 23.80 -17.86
CA ARG A 89 -16.21 22.94 -19.02
C ARG A 89 -17.15 21.75 -19.16
N ASN A 90 -18.21 21.72 -18.35
CA ASN A 90 -19.21 20.67 -18.33
C ASN A 90 -18.67 19.30 -17.84
N HIS A 91 -17.58 19.28 -17.07
CA HIS A 91 -17.06 18.06 -16.43
C HIS A 91 -17.82 17.75 -15.14
N VAL A 92 -17.94 16.47 -14.80
CA VAL A 92 -18.41 16.05 -13.46
C VAL A 92 -17.20 15.93 -12.54
N LEU A 93 -17.00 16.91 -11.66
CA LEU A 93 -15.93 16.89 -10.67
C LEU A 93 -16.46 16.32 -9.35
N LEU A 94 -15.87 15.20 -8.90
CA LEU A 94 -16.16 14.62 -7.60
C LEU A 94 -15.16 15.12 -6.56
N ARG A 95 -15.66 15.78 -5.52
CA ARG A 95 -14.84 16.25 -4.39
C ARG A 95 -15.38 15.67 -3.10
N ARG A 96 -14.49 15.07 -2.29
CA ARG A 96 -14.86 14.67 -0.94
C ARG A 96 -14.96 15.92 -0.06
N VAL A 97 -16.12 16.15 0.54
CA VAL A 97 -16.40 17.31 1.40
C VAL A 97 -16.36 16.96 2.88
N GLU A 98 -16.55 15.68 3.21
CA GLU A 98 -16.38 15.17 4.57
C GLU A 98 -15.04 14.44 4.72
N LYS A 99 -14.50 14.38 5.94
CA LYS A 99 -13.30 13.57 6.22
C LYS A 99 -13.70 12.11 6.31
N LYS A 100 -12.98 11.20 5.65
CA LYS A 100 -13.26 9.76 5.78
C LYS A 100 -13.00 9.39 7.23
N ARG A 101 -14.03 8.90 7.93
CA ARG A 101 -13.84 8.33 9.26
C ARG A 101 -12.92 7.13 9.08
N ARG A 102 -11.64 7.29 9.43
CA ARG A 102 -10.74 6.14 9.56
C ARG A 102 -11.39 5.29 10.64
N GLN A 103 -11.82 4.08 10.28
CA GLN A 103 -12.07 3.06 11.30
C GLN A 103 -10.84 3.05 12.22
N ALA A 104 -11.11 3.07 13.53
CA ALA A 104 -10.07 3.14 14.55
C ALA A 104 -9.00 2.07 14.28
N ALA A 105 -7.77 2.35 14.72
CA ALA A 105 -6.66 1.40 14.58
C ALA A 105 -7.14 -0.01 14.92
N LEU A 106 -6.93 -0.92 13.96
CA LEU A 106 -7.38 -2.30 13.97
C LEU A 106 -7.17 -2.91 15.36
N GLY A 107 -8.22 -3.51 15.92
CA GLY A 107 -8.08 -4.38 17.08
C GLY A 107 -7.21 -5.60 16.74
N THR A 108 -6.93 -6.42 17.74
CA THR A 108 -6.18 -7.67 17.56
C THR A 108 -7.02 -8.81 16.97
N GLU A 109 -8.25 -8.54 16.53
CA GLU A 109 -9.09 -9.53 15.87
C GLU A 109 -8.63 -9.73 14.42
N ALA A 110 -8.44 -11.00 14.05
CA ALA A 110 -7.96 -11.38 12.72
C ALA A 110 -9.07 -11.19 11.68
N ASP A 111 -9.11 -10.01 11.07
CA ASP A 111 -9.90 -9.77 9.85
C ASP A 111 -9.29 -10.61 8.70
N PRO A 112 -10.04 -11.55 8.11
CA PRO A 112 -9.53 -12.43 7.05
C PRO A 112 -9.05 -11.67 5.82
N VAL A 113 -9.65 -10.51 5.50
CA VAL A 113 -9.20 -9.67 4.39
C VAL A 113 -7.84 -9.07 4.71
N MET A 114 -7.68 -8.53 5.92
CA MET A 114 -6.40 -7.95 6.34
C MET A 114 -5.32 -9.01 6.52
N LEU A 115 -5.66 -10.21 7.00
CA LEU A 115 -4.73 -11.33 7.11
C LEU A 115 -4.15 -11.67 5.73
N GLU A 116 -5.01 -11.73 4.70
CA GLU A 116 -4.58 -11.97 3.33
C GLU A 116 -3.74 -10.82 2.78
N VAL A 117 -4.13 -9.56 3.04
CA VAL A 117 -3.34 -8.38 2.64
C VAL A 117 -1.95 -8.40 3.27
N PHE A 118 -1.84 -8.69 4.58
CA PHE A 118 -0.55 -8.75 5.26
C PHE A 118 0.28 -9.94 4.80
N ASN A 119 -0.34 -11.11 4.58
CA ASN A 119 0.33 -12.28 4.04
C ASN A 119 0.99 -11.96 2.68
N ASN A 120 0.23 -11.39 1.74
CA ASN A 120 0.75 -10.99 0.44
C ASN A 120 1.85 -9.92 0.56
N LEU A 121 1.69 -8.95 1.48
CA LEU A 121 2.68 -7.91 1.70
C LEU A 121 4.02 -8.48 2.20
N PHE A 122 4.00 -9.32 3.24
CA PHE A 122 5.22 -9.89 3.80
C PHE A 122 5.90 -10.88 2.84
N MET A 123 5.12 -11.68 2.11
CA MET A 123 5.64 -12.55 1.06
C MET A 123 6.30 -11.74 -0.06
N SER A 124 5.64 -10.66 -0.52
CA SER A 124 6.20 -9.79 -1.54
C SER A 124 7.53 -9.16 -1.09
N ILE A 125 7.66 -8.75 0.18
CA ILE A 125 8.93 -8.26 0.73
C ILE A 125 10.03 -9.32 0.60
N ALA A 126 9.76 -10.56 1.07
CA ALA A 126 10.74 -11.64 1.01
C ALA A 126 11.16 -11.97 -0.44
N GLU A 127 10.21 -11.98 -1.39
CA GLU A 127 10.48 -12.18 -2.81
C GLU A 127 11.32 -11.06 -3.42
N GLN A 128 10.99 -9.80 -3.13
CA GLN A 128 11.74 -8.65 -3.67
C GLN A 128 13.17 -8.58 -3.10
N MET A 129 13.38 -8.98 -1.84
CA MET A 129 14.73 -9.18 -1.29
C MET A 129 15.51 -10.19 -2.14
N GLY A 130 14.88 -11.32 -2.48
CA GLY A 130 15.48 -12.37 -3.29
C GLY A 130 15.83 -11.92 -4.71
N VAL A 131 14.90 -11.25 -5.39
CA VAL A 131 15.12 -10.67 -6.73
C VAL A 131 16.27 -9.67 -6.72
N THR A 132 16.32 -8.81 -5.71
CA THR A 132 17.39 -7.81 -5.56
C THR A 132 18.74 -8.48 -5.35
N LEU A 133 18.81 -9.50 -4.49
CA LEU A 133 20.03 -10.26 -4.23
C LEU A 133 20.52 -10.98 -5.50
N GLN A 134 19.61 -11.66 -6.21
CA GLN A 134 19.93 -12.34 -7.47
C GLN A 134 20.49 -11.37 -8.53
N ASN A 135 19.85 -10.21 -8.71
CA ASN A 135 20.23 -9.24 -9.75
C ASN A 135 21.56 -8.54 -9.45
N THR A 136 21.94 -8.43 -8.19
CA THR A 136 23.16 -7.75 -7.75
C THR A 136 24.32 -8.71 -7.49
N ALA A 137 24.08 -10.02 -7.48
CA ALA A 137 25.10 -11.01 -7.22
C ALA A 137 26.06 -11.21 -8.40
N TYR A 138 27.36 -11.28 -8.08
CA TYR A 138 28.39 -11.75 -9.00
C TYR A 138 28.55 -13.28 -8.99
N SER A 139 28.10 -13.95 -7.93
CA SER A 139 28.22 -15.41 -7.77
C SER A 139 27.25 -16.14 -8.67
N VAL A 140 27.76 -17.06 -9.49
CA VAL A 140 26.93 -17.97 -10.31
C VAL A 140 26.03 -18.87 -9.46
N ASN A 141 26.44 -19.22 -8.23
CA ASN A 141 25.59 -20.00 -7.33
C ASN A 141 24.35 -19.21 -6.91
N ILE A 142 24.48 -17.91 -6.68
CA ILE A 142 23.34 -17.06 -6.31
C ILE A 142 22.53 -16.68 -7.54
N LYS A 143 23.20 -16.26 -8.63
CA LYS A 143 22.53 -15.70 -9.80
C LYS A 143 21.80 -16.74 -10.65
N GLU A 144 22.41 -17.90 -10.85
CA GLU A 144 21.93 -18.95 -11.76
C GLU A 144 21.37 -20.17 -11.00
N ARG A 145 22.03 -20.58 -9.91
CA ARG A 145 21.59 -21.75 -9.11
C ARG A 145 20.59 -21.39 -8.01
N LEU A 146 20.33 -20.11 -7.79
CA LEU A 146 19.41 -19.58 -6.76
C LEU A 146 19.72 -20.12 -5.36
N ASP A 147 21.00 -20.30 -5.07
CA ASP A 147 21.49 -20.83 -3.80
C ASP A 147 21.52 -19.74 -2.73
N PHE A 148 20.33 -19.27 -2.35
CA PHE A 148 20.10 -18.28 -1.31
C PHE A 148 18.68 -18.40 -0.76
N SER A 149 18.38 -17.73 0.34
CA SER A 149 17.02 -17.59 0.84
C SER A 149 16.83 -16.23 1.50
N CYS A 150 15.61 -15.71 1.41
CA CYS A 150 15.22 -14.46 2.04
C CYS A 150 13.96 -14.70 2.85
N ALA A 151 13.90 -14.14 4.05
CA ALA A 151 12.81 -14.34 4.98
C ALA A 151 12.62 -13.15 5.90
N VAL A 152 11.39 -12.99 6.38
CA VAL A 152 10.97 -11.99 7.36
C VAL A 152 10.60 -12.72 8.64
N PHE A 153 11.05 -12.18 9.77
CA PHE A 153 10.85 -12.76 11.10
C PHE A 153 10.19 -11.73 12.02
N ASP A 154 9.46 -12.22 13.01
CA ASP A 154 8.90 -11.38 14.06
C ASP A 154 9.95 -11.02 15.13
N ARG A 155 9.54 -10.23 16.12
CA ARG A 155 10.40 -9.80 17.25
C ARG A 155 10.92 -10.94 18.13
N HIS A 156 10.36 -12.13 18.00
CA HIS A 156 10.76 -13.33 18.74
C HIS A 156 11.64 -14.27 17.92
N GLY A 157 11.84 -13.96 16.63
CA GLY A 157 12.57 -14.82 15.69
C GLY A 157 11.69 -15.88 15.02
N ALA A 158 10.36 -15.80 15.16
CA ALA A 158 9.45 -16.70 14.45
C ALA A 158 9.32 -16.27 13.00
N LEU A 159 9.31 -17.24 12.09
CA LEU A 159 9.18 -17.01 10.66
C LEU A 159 7.80 -16.44 10.31
N VAL A 160 7.78 -15.32 9.60
CA VAL A 160 6.56 -14.66 9.11
C VAL A 160 6.34 -14.95 7.62
N ALA A 161 7.39 -14.82 6.80
CA ALA A 161 7.34 -15.03 5.36
C ALA A 161 8.71 -15.46 4.83
N ASN A 162 8.75 -16.28 3.77
CA ASN A 162 9.98 -16.70 3.12
C ASN A 162 9.82 -16.80 1.61
N ALA A 163 10.86 -16.41 0.87
CA ALA A 163 10.92 -16.63 -0.57
C ALA A 163 11.23 -18.12 -0.87
N PRO A 164 10.58 -18.75 -1.86
CA PRO A 164 10.70 -20.18 -2.12
C PRO A 164 11.92 -20.49 -3.00
N HIS A 165 13.11 -20.67 -2.39
CA HIS A 165 14.33 -20.94 -3.16
C HIS A 165 15.10 -22.19 -2.68
N MET A 166 15.38 -22.35 -1.38
CA MET A 166 16.15 -23.49 -0.86
C MET A 166 15.56 -24.02 0.46
N PRO A 167 14.89 -25.20 0.46
CA PRO A 167 14.21 -25.75 1.65
C PRO A 167 15.13 -25.98 2.87
N VAL A 168 16.42 -26.22 2.66
CA VAL A 168 17.39 -26.48 3.74
C VAL A 168 17.62 -25.26 4.64
N HIS A 169 17.56 -24.04 4.09
CA HIS A 169 17.69 -22.81 4.88
C HIS A 169 16.47 -22.58 5.78
N LEU A 170 15.28 -23.05 5.36
CA LEU A 170 14.04 -22.78 6.07
C LEU A 170 14.02 -23.34 7.49
N GLY A 171 14.64 -24.52 7.71
CA GLY A 171 14.70 -25.16 9.02
C GLY A 171 15.83 -24.69 9.94
N SER A 172 16.60 -23.67 9.53
CA SER A 172 17.79 -23.22 10.27
C SER A 172 17.89 -21.69 10.44
N MET A 173 17.25 -20.92 9.53
CA MET A 173 17.24 -19.46 9.61
C MET A 173 16.50 -18.90 10.84
N ASP A 174 15.43 -19.56 11.30
CA ASP A 174 14.73 -19.20 12.55
C ASP A 174 15.69 -19.28 13.75
N ARG A 175 16.44 -20.37 13.86
CA ARG A 175 17.41 -20.56 14.93
C ARG A 175 18.58 -19.56 14.88
N SER A 176 18.95 -19.15 13.68
CA SER A 176 19.93 -18.09 13.44
C SER A 176 19.47 -16.76 14.01
N VAL A 177 18.24 -16.35 13.69
CA VAL A 177 17.64 -15.10 14.19
C VAL A 177 17.45 -15.15 15.71
N GLU A 178 16.92 -16.24 16.24
CA GLU A 178 16.79 -16.45 17.70
C GLU A 178 18.13 -16.32 18.42
N THR A 179 19.21 -16.84 17.81
CA THR A 179 20.54 -16.78 18.40
C THR A 179 21.09 -15.36 18.40
N ILE A 180 20.88 -14.59 17.33
CA ILE A 180 21.23 -13.16 17.32
C ILE A 180 20.46 -12.40 18.40
N ILE A 181 19.15 -12.60 18.50
CA ILE A 181 18.31 -11.93 19.51
C ILE A 181 18.82 -12.27 20.92
N ARG A 182 19.09 -13.56 21.19
CA ARG A 182 19.55 -14.02 22.49
C ARG A 182 20.91 -13.46 22.87
N LEU A 183 21.89 -13.50 21.95
CA LEU A 183 23.26 -13.10 22.24
C LEU A 183 23.44 -11.58 22.34
N ASN A 184 22.56 -10.81 21.71
CA ASN A 184 22.61 -9.35 21.69
C ASN A 184 21.41 -8.73 22.44
N SER A 185 20.76 -9.49 23.33
CA SER A 185 19.57 -9.02 24.04
C SER A 185 19.87 -7.74 24.83
N GLY A 186 19.17 -6.65 24.50
CA GLY A 186 19.36 -5.34 25.12
C GLY A 186 20.41 -4.45 24.44
N ASP A 187 21.06 -4.95 23.38
CA ASP A 187 22.14 -4.27 22.65
C ASP A 187 21.94 -4.45 21.12
N ILE A 188 20.73 -4.15 20.63
CA ILE A 188 20.39 -4.14 19.21
C ILE A 188 19.86 -2.76 18.86
N HIS A 189 20.49 -2.11 17.89
CA HIS A 189 20.24 -0.71 17.54
C HIS A 189 19.84 -0.54 16.06
N PRO A 190 19.13 0.54 15.72
CA PRO A 190 18.86 0.88 14.33
C PRO A 190 20.15 1.04 13.52
N GLY A 191 20.25 0.32 12.41
CA GLY A 191 21.43 0.32 11.54
C GLY A 191 22.39 -0.84 11.76
N ASP A 192 22.21 -1.63 12.82
CA ASP A 192 23.01 -2.84 13.04
C ASP A 192 22.78 -3.88 11.94
N VAL A 193 23.81 -4.67 11.66
CA VAL A 193 23.74 -5.82 10.75
C VAL A 193 24.55 -6.96 11.36
N PHE A 194 23.90 -8.09 11.58
CA PHE A 194 24.53 -9.28 12.16
C PHE A 194 24.80 -10.32 11.08
N ALA A 195 25.94 -10.99 11.15
CA ALA A 195 26.28 -12.09 10.26
C ALA A 195 26.63 -13.34 11.08
N LEU A 196 26.15 -14.50 10.65
CA LEU A 196 26.51 -15.78 11.23
C LEU A 196 26.58 -16.89 10.18
N ASN A 197 27.43 -17.88 10.45
CA ASN A 197 27.53 -19.11 9.67
C ASN A 197 27.84 -20.33 10.57
N ALA A 198 27.86 -20.15 11.90
CA ALA A 198 28.22 -21.19 12.85
C ALA A 198 27.10 -22.25 12.93
N PRO A 199 27.36 -23.53 12.60
CA PRO A 199 26.30 -24.53 12.52
C PRO A 199 25.56 -24.76 13.85
N TYR A 200 26.27 -24.69 14.96
CA TYR A 200 25.69 -24.82 16.30
C TYR A 200 24.78 -23.65 16.71
N ASN A 201 24.77 -22.56 15.94
CA ASN A 201 24.00 -21.35 16.18
C ASN A 201 22.92 -21.11 15.11
N GLY A 202 22.58 -22.12 14.30
CA GLY A 202 21.57 -22.02 13.24
C GLY A 202 22.13 -21.84 11.83
N GLY A 203 23.46 -21.80 11.66
CA GLY A 203 24.04 -21.91 10.32
C GLY A 203 23.82 -23.31 9.72
N THR A 204 23.72 -23.40 8.40
CA THR A 204 23.64 -24.69 7.69
C THR A 204 25.02 -25.32 7.53
N HIS A 205 25.97 -24.57 7.00
CA HIS A 205 27.38 -24.94 6.92
C HIS A 205 28.26 -23.70 6.71
N LEU A 206 29.59 -23.85 6.85
CA LEU A 206 30.54 -22.73 6.82
C LEU A 206 30.43 -21.79 5.61
N PRO A 207 30.20 -22.28 4.37
CA PRO A 207 29.98 -21.41 3.21
C PRO A 207 28.72 -20.53 3.26
N ASP A 208 27.71 -20.92 4.04
CA ASP A 208 26.41 -20.24 4.06
C ASP A 208 26.43 -19.18 5.15
N ILE A 209 26.35 -17.92 4.74
CA ILE A 209 26.36 -16.78 5.63
C ILE A 209 24.94 -16.22 5.71
N THR A 210 24.35 -16.30 6.90
CA THR A 210 23.09 -15.62 7.20
C THR A 210 23.38 -14.21 7.67
N VAL A 211 22.81 -13.23 6.96
CA VAL A 211 22.88 -11.82 7.33
C VAL A 211 21.50 -11.37 7.79
N VAL A 212 21.43 -10.73 8.96
CA VAL A 212 20.18 -10.33 9.61
C VAL A 212 20.25 -8.86 9.98
N THR A 213 19.26 -8.10 9.54
CA THR A 213 19.11 -6.68 9.83
C THR A 213 17.82 -6.46 10.64
N PRO A 214 17.89 -5.95 11.88
CA PRO A 214 16.71 -5.62 12.67
C PRO A 214 15.95 -4.44 12.05
N VAL A 215 14.62 -4.52 12.04
CA VAL A 215 13.74 -3.44 11.57
C VAL A 215 13.04 -2.80 12.76
N PHE A 216 13.22 -1.49 12.91
CA PHE A 216 12.59 -0.70 13.96
C PHE A 216 11.39 0.05 13.38
N SER A 217 10.33 0.20 14.17
CA SER A 217 9.22 1.06 13.77
C SER A 217 9.72 2.50 13.67
N LEU A 218 9.58 3.12 12.50
CA LEU A 218 9.65 4.57 12.42
C LEU A 218 8.55 5.16 13.32
N PRO A 219 8.80 6.30 13.99
CA PRO A 219 7.71 7.06 14.59
C PRO A 219 6.68 7.32 13.48
N LEU A 220 5.49 6.73 13.60
CA LEU A 220 4.39 7.04 12.69
C LEU A 220 4.01 8.49 12.95
N GLU A 221 4.49 9.43 12.14
CA GLU A 221 4.00 10.80 12.17
C GLU A 221 2.49 10.78 11.88
N GLY A 222 1.71 11.05 12.92
CA GLY A 222 0.26 11.18 12.85
C GLY A 222 -0.55 9.91 13.05
N ARG A 223 -0.51 9.29 14.24
CA ARG A 223 -1.70 8.66 14.83
C ARG A 223 -1.83 8.92 16.33
N VAL A 224 -3.04 9.34 16.68
CA VAL A 224 -3.58 9.47 18.04
C VAL A 224 -3.30 8.18 18.82
N ALA A 225 -2.67 8.33 19.97
CA ALA A 225 -2.47 7.25 20.93
C ALA A 225 -3.82 6.60 21.23
N ALA A 226 -4.00 5.35 20.80
CA ALA A 226 -4.96 4.48 21.44
C ALA A 226 -4.40 4.20 22.84
N GLN A 227 -4.93 4.88 23.86
CA GLN A 227 -4.64 4.57 25.24
C GLN A 227 -4.93 3.09 25.47
N ARG A 228 -3.89 2.32 25.79
CA ARG A 228 -4.04 0.97 26.34
C ARG A 228 -4.72 1.12 27.71
N PRO A 229 -5.83 0.41 27.99
CA PRO A 229 -6.30 0.29 29.35
C PRO A 229 -5.35 -0.66 30.11
N GLY A 230 -4.57 -0.10 31.02
CA GLY A 230 -3.89 -0.82 32.11
C GLY A 230 -2.65 -1.63 31.71
N GLY A 231 -1.48 -1.15 32.14
CA GLY A 231 -0.24 -1.91 32.09
C GLY A 231 0.95 -1.01 32.41
N VAL A 232 1.34 -0.99 33.68
CA VAL A 232 2.44 -0.19 34.24
C VAL A 232 3.73 -0.47 33.49
N LEU A 233 4.34 0.59 32.93
CA LEU A 233 5.73 0.60 32.51
C LEU A 233 6.60 0.70 33.77
N SER A 234 7.43 -0.30 34.01
CA SER A 234 8.65 -0.17 34.80
C SER A 234 9.84 -0.26 33.85
N GLU A 235 10.83 0.58 34.13
CA GLU A 235 12.04 0.96 33.37
C GLU A 235 12.82 -0.19 32.70
#